data_AF-A0A8J7NVQ2-F1
#
_entry.id   AF-A0A8J7NVQ2-F1
#
_cell.length_a   1.000
_cell.length_b   1.000
_cell.length_c   1.000
_cell.angle_alpha   90.00
_cell.angle_beta   90.00
_cell.angle_gamma   90.00
#
_symmetry.space_group_name_H-M   'P 1'
#
loop_
_entity.id
_entity.type
_entity.pdbx_description
1 polymer ?
#
loop_
_entity_poly.entity_id
_entity_poly.type
_entity_poly.pdbx_seq_one_letter_code
_entity_poly.pdbx_strand_id
1 'polypeptide(L)'
;MLQLISPLLRCLGNLLAGTGGEACREQIRDSRLLVALCAFIQAFLQTRTYIARESLWVMNNLTAEDAIFCSVLLYLNLVPVLIELLPFSKGINIMALHVLCNTAKKGPEYCQQLHQKGVLSALHTTLRMADPELIHLSLELLHMMVAGSSQVACEFVKQEGISLLEAIQYNSQEGLRIRATFILDRYLSPQVLANTPVE
;
A
#
# COMPACT_ATOMS: atom_id res chain seq x y z
N MET A 1 -26.71 -15.06 -9.57
CA MET A 1 -25.95 -13.81 -9.81
C MET A 1 -24.55 -13.85 -9.18
N LEU A 2 -24.41 -14.15 -7.86
CA LEU A 2 -23.09 -14.21 -7.18
C LEU A 2 -22.08 -15.23 -7.76
N GLN A 3 -22.54 -16.32 -8.38
CA GLN A 3 -21.67 -17.32 -9.01
C GLN A 3 -20.88 -16.80 -10.22
N LEU A 4 -21.31 -15.67 -10.81
CA LEU A 4 -20.63 -15.06 -11.96
C LEU A 4 -19.59 -14.01 -11.57
N ILE A 5 -19.57 -13.54 -10.31
CA ILE A 5 -18.65 -12.48 -9.88
C ILE A 5 -17.20 -12.97 -9.86
N SER A 6 -16.96 -14.13 -9.23
CA SER A 6 -15.61 -14.71 -9.16
C SER A 6 -15.00 -15.00 -10.54
N PRO A 7 -15.69 -15.69 -11.49
CA PRO A 7 -15.11 -15.90 -12.81
C PRO A 7 -14.90 -14.58 -13.56
N LEU A 8 -15.78 -13.59 -13.41
CA LEU A 8 -15.60 -12.27 -14.02
C LEU A 8 -14.33 -11.56 -13.49
N LEU A 9 -14.16 -11.50 -12.17
CA LEU A 9 -12.97 -10.91 -11.55
C LEU A 9 -11.70 -11.64 -11.98
N ARG A 10 -11.73 -12.98 -12.04
CA ARG A 10 -10.58 -13.77 -12.46
C ARG A 10 -10.23 -13.51 -13.93
N CYS A 11 -11.22 -13.47 -14.82
CA CYS A 11 -11.01 -13.12 -16.23
C CYS A 11 -10.41 -11.72 -16.37
N LEU A 12 -10.97 -10.74 -15.65
CA LEU A 12 -10.49 -9.36 -15.68
C LEU A 12 -9.05 -9.25 -15.15
N GLY A 13 -8.74 -9.85 -14.01
CA GLY A 13 -7.40 -9.79 -13.44
C GLY A 13 -6.36 -10.51 -14.29
N ASN A 14 -6.72 -11.64 -14.94
CA ASN A 14 -5.85 -12.32 -15.91
C ASN A 14 -5.59 -11.44 -17.14
N LEU A 15 -6.63 -10.78 -17.66
CA LEU A 15 -6.50 -9.84 -18.78
C LEU A 15 -5.52 -8.71 -18.45
N LEU A 16 -5.61 -8.17 -17.23
CA LEU A 16 -4.73 -7.10 -16.75
C LEU A 16 -3.30 -7.57 -16.48
N ALA A 17 -3.09 -8.82 -16.09
CA ALA A 17 -1.77 -9.38 -15.77
C ALA A 17 -0.95 -9.82 -17.00
N GLY A 18 -1.60 -10.07 -18.15
CA GLY A 18 -0.94 -10.60 -19.35
C GLY A 18 -0.10 -9.59 -20.13
N THR A 19 0.92 -10.10 -20.84
CA THR A 19 1.86 -9.31 -21.68
C THR A 19 1.24 -8.67 -22.92
N GLY A 20 0.04 -9.11 -23.35
CA GLY A 20 -0.77 -8.45 -24.39
C GLY A 20 -1.68 -7.33 -23.85
N GLY A 21 -1.52 -6.96 -22.58
CA GLY A 21 -2.42 -6.08 -21.84
C GLY A 21 -2.34 -4.59 -22.21
N GLU A 22 -1.34 -4.11 -22.94
CA GLU A 22 -1.22 -2.69 -23.27
C GLU A 22 -2.43 -2.18 -24.07
N ALA A 23 -2.84 -2.91 -25.11
CA ALA A 23 -4.03 -2.56 -25.91
C ALA A 23 -5.34 -2.66 -25.12
N CYS A 24 -5.44 -3.58 -24.14
CA CYS A 24 -6.62 -3.71 -23.30
C CYS A 24 -6.65 -2.70 -22.14
N ARG A 25 -5.49 -2.29 -21.61
CA ARG A 25 -5.36 -1.25 -20.57
C ARG A 25 -5.74 0.12 -21.12
N GLU A 26 -5.41 0.41 -22.39
CA GLU A 26 -5.89 1.60 -23.09
C GLU A 26 -7.44 1.64 -23.16
N GLN A 27 -8.09 0.48 -23.29
CA GLN A 27 -9.56 0.36 -23.32
C GLN A 27 -10.19 0.40 -21.91
N ILE A 28 -9.48 -0.10 -20.91
CA ILE A 28 -9.91 -0.10 -19.51
C ILE A 28 -9.31 1.14 -18.83
N ARG A 29 -9.90 2.31 -19.08
CA ARG A 29 -9.58 3.58 -18.40
C ARG A 29 -10.72 4.15 -17.57
N ASP A 30 -11.79 3.37 -17.43
CA ASP A 30 -12.97 3.81 -16.70
C ASP A 30 -12.72 3.78 -15.19
N SER A 31 -12.59 4.97 -14.58
CA SER A 31 -12.39 5.15 -13.14
C SER A 31 -13.51 4.52 -12.29
N ARG A 32 -14.71 4.32 -12.85
CA ARG A 32 -15.83 3.64 -12.19
C ARG A 32 -15.50 2.20 -11.84
N LEU A 33 -14.53 1.58 -12.52
CA LEU A 33 -14.06 0.24 -12.20
C LEU A 33 -13.46 0.17 -10.79
N LEU A 34 -12.63 1.14 -10.39
CA LEU A 34 -12.06 1.17 -9.04
C LEU A 34 -13.16 1.33 -7.98
N VAL A 35 -14.16 2.18 -8.24
CA VAL A 35 -15.31 2.36 -7.35
C VAL A 35 -16.11 1.06 -7.20
N ALA A 36 -16.36 0.36 -8.30
CA ALA A 36 -17.06 -0.92 -8.28
C ALA A 36 -16.26 -2.00 -7.51
N LEU A 37 -14.94 -2.06 -7.70
CA LEU A 37 -14.07 -2.98 -6.95
C LEU A 37 -14.09 -2.66 -5.45
N CYS A 38 -14.01 -1.39 -5.05
CA CYS A 38 -14.15 -0.99 -3.65
C CYS A 38 -15.50 -1.42 -3.07
N ALA A 39 -16.60 -1.22 -3.80
CA ALA A 39 -17.93 -1.65 -3.37
C ALA A 39 -18.00 -3.18 -3.19
N PHE A 40 -17.38 -3.97 -4.08
CA PHE A 40 -17.30 -5.42 -3.92
C PHE A 40 -16.46 -5.83 -2.72
N ILE A 41 -15.32 -5.18 -2.50
CA ILE A 41 -14.47 -5.44 -1.34
C ILE A 41 -15.27 -5.22 -0.06
N GLN A 42 -15.90 -4.06 0.10
CA GLN A 42 -16.68 -3.72 1.31
C GLN A 42 -17.89 -4.65 1.50
N ALA A 43 -18.63 -4.95 0.43
CA ALA A 43 -19.81 -5.82 0.50
C ALA A 43 -19.48 -7.28 0.85
N PHE A 44 -18.33 -7.78 0.40
CA PHE A 44 -17.97 -9.19 0.53
C PHE A 44 -16.86 -9.49 1.55
N LEU A 45 -16.28 -8.47 2.19
CA LEU A 45 -15.17 -8.63 3.14
C LEU A 45 -15.46 -9.67 4.22
N GLN A 46 -16.64 -9.56 4.84
CA GLN A 46 -17.06 -10.41 5.96
C GLN A 46 -17.73 -11.72 5.51
N THR A 47 -18.50 -11.66 4.42
CA THR A 47 -19.37 -12.78 4.01
C THR A 47 -18.67 -13.75 3.06
N ARG A 48 -17.78 -13.25 2.20
CA ARG A 48 -17.11 -13.99 1.12
C ARG A 48 -15.73 -13.41 0.83
N THR A 49 -14.81 -13.53 1.79
CA THR A 49 -13.46 -12.94 1.73
C THR A 49 -12.69 -13.27 0.44
N TYR A 50 -12.93 -14.43 -0.18
CA TYR A 50 -12.34 -14.76 -1.48
C TYR A 50 -12.71 -13.76 -2.59
N ILE A 51 -13.96 -13.28 -2.65
CA ILE A 51 -14.39 -12.28 -3.65
C ILE A 51 -13.72 -10.93 -3.37
N ALA A 52 -13.65 -10.53 -2.10
CA ALA A 52 -12.95 -9.31 -1.70
C ALA A 52 -11.46 -9.38 -2.08
N ARG A 53 -10.83 -10.53 -1.85
CA ARG A 53 -9.43 -10.78 -2.23
C ARG A 53 -9.22 -10.73 -3.75
N GLU A 54 -10.07 -11.38 -4.54
CA GLU A 54 -9.97 -11.30 -6.02
C GLU A 54 -10.24 -9.87 -6.51
N SER A 55 -11.12 -9.11 -5.86
CA SER A 55 -11.36 -7.70 -6.19
C SER A 55 -10.13 -6.83 -5.90
N LEU A 56 -9.46 -7.05 -4.76
CA LEU A 56 -8.18 -6.41 -4.43
C LEU A 56 -7.07 -6.83 -5.40
N TRP A 57 -7.06 -8.09 -5.84
CA TRP A 57 -6.09 -8.57 -6.83
C TRP A 57 -6.23 -7.83 -8.16
N VAL A 58 -7.46 -7.66 -8.65
CA VAL A 58 -7.73 -6.86 -9.85
C VAL A 58 -7.27 -5.41 -9.64
N MET A 59 -7.59 -4.82 -8.49
CA MET A 59 -7.16 -3.45 -8.15
C MET A 59 -5.64 -3.31 -8.14
N ASN A 60 -4.92 -4.28 -7.56
CA ASN A 60 -3.46 -4.32 -7.57
C ASN A 60 -2.89 -4.36 -8.99
N ASN A 61 -3.49 -5.15 -9.89
CA ASN A 61 -3.04 -5.22 -11.27
C ASN A 61 -3.29 -3.90 -12.03
N LEU A 62 -4.39 -3.19 -11.73
CA LEU A 62 -4.66 -1.86 -12.29
C LEU A 62 -3.63 -0.82 -11.83
N THR A 63 -3.19 -0.86 -10.57
CA THR A 63 -2.25 0.13 -10.02
C THR A 63 -0.78 -0.19 -10.27
N ALA A 64 -0.44 -1.42 -10.66
CA ALA A 64 0.95 -1.88 -10.81
C ALA A 64 1.79 -0.98 -11.75
N GLU A 65 1.36 -0.81 -13.00
CA GLU A 65 2.14 -0.02 -13.99
C GLU A 65 1.53 1.34 -14.29
N ASP A 66 0.19 1.47 -14.23
CA ASP A 66 -0.51 2.66 -14.70
C ASP A 66 -0.69 3.72 -13.58
N ALA A 67 -0.13 4.91 -13.80
CA ALA A 67 -0.26 6.04 -12.91
C ALA A 67 -1.67 6.64 -12.88
N ILE A 68 -2.49 6.42 -13.91
CA ILE A 68 -3.87 6.92 -14.00
C ILE A 68 -4.70 6.30 -12.88
N PHE A 69 -4.63 4.98 -12.68
CA PHE A 69 -5.39 4.32 -11.61
C PHE A 69 -4.90 4.71 -10.22
N CYS A 70 -3.60 4.94 -10.05
CA CYS A 70 -3.06 5.49 -8.81
C CYS A 70 -3.59 6.91 -8.53
N SER A 71 -3.63 7.76 -9.56
CA SER A 71 -4.17 9.12 -9.47
C SER A 71 -5.66 9.13 -9.14
N VAL A 72 -6.44 8.27 -9.80
CA VAL A 72 -7.88 8.10 -9.54
C VAL A 72 -8.12 7.59 -8.12
N LEU A 73 -7.32 6.64 -7.64
CA LEU A 73 -7.40 6.11 -6.28
C LEU A 73 -7.21 7.21 -5.23
N LEU A 74 -6.25 8.12 -5.46
CA LEU A 74 -6.01 9.28 -4.60
C LEU A 74 -7.13 10.32 -4.71
N TYR A 75 -7.52 10.67 -5.93
CA TYR A 75 -8.55 11.66 -6.22
C TYR A 75 -9.93 11.29 -5.66
N LEU A 76 -10.34 10.03 -5.83
CA LEU A 76 -11.61 9.50 -5.31
C LEU A 76 -11.54 9.16 -3.82
N ASN A 77 -10.44 9.47 -3.14
CA ASN A 77 -10.25 9.24 -1.71
C ASN A 77 -10.48 7.77 -1.30
N LEU A 78 -9.94 6.83 -2.09
CA LEU A 78 -10.08 5.39 -1.82
C LEU A 78 -8.99 4.83 -0.89
N VAL A 79 -7.94 5.61 -0.58
CA VAL A 79 -6.87 5.22 0.35
C VAL A 79 -7.40 4.87 1.75
N PRO A 80 -8.30 5.64 2.39
CA PRO A 80 -8.85 5.27 3.69
C PRO A 80 -9.56 3.91 3.67
N VAL A 81 -10.24 3.57 2.57
CA VAL A 81 -10.86 2.26 2.39
C VAL A 81 -9.81 1.15 2.40
N LEU A 82 -8.64 1.37 1.79
CA LEU A 82 -7.53 0.40 1.84
C LEU A 82 -6.92 0.29 3.24
N ILE A 83 -6.82 1.40 3.98
CA ILE A 83 -6.34 1.41 5.37
C ILE A 83 -7.26 0.57 6.27
N GLU A 84 -8.57 0.68 6.11
CA GLU A 84 -9.56 -0.12 6.84
C GLU A 84 -9.41 -1.63 6.60
N LEU A 85 -8.75 -2.05 5.52
CA LEU A 85 -8.51 -3.46 5.19
C LEU A 85 -7.27 -4.05 5.86
N LEU A 86 -6.35 -3.22 6.37
CA LEU A 86 -5.08 -3.67 6.95
C LEU A 86 -5.21 -4.56 8.21
N PRO A 87 -6.24 -4.42 9.06
CA PRO A 87 -6.49 -5.36 10.16
C PRO A 87 -6.94 -6.76 9.69
N PHE A 88 -7.37 -6.92 8.44
CA PHE A 88 -7.96 -8.16 7.95
C PHE A 88 -6.92 -9.15 7.43
N SER A 89 -6.96 -10.38 7.96
CA SER A 89 -6.07 -11.47 7.56
C SER A 89 -6.53 -12.16 6.25
N LYS A 90 -6.03 -13.37 5.97
CA LYS A 90 -6.31 -14.16 4.75
C LYS A 90 -5.80 -13.51 3.44
N GLY A 91 -4.77 -12.68 3.56
CA GLY A 91 -4.13 -11.98 2.45
C GLY A 91 -4.83 -10.70 2.00
N ILE A 92 -5.88 -10.26 2.70
CA ILE A 92 -6.56 -8.98 2.43
C ILE A 92 -5.60 -7.81 2.69
N ASN A 93 -5.01 -7.78 3.89
CA ASN A 93 -4.00 -6.81 4.28
C ASN A 93 -2.77 -6.77 3.36
N ILE A 94 -2.23 -7.94 2.97
CA ILE A 94 -1.11 -8.04 2.03
C ILE A 94 -1.48 -7.39 0.68
N MET A 95 -2.67 -7.67 0.15
CA MET A 95 -3.10 -7.08 -1.11
C MET A 95 -3.37 -5.57 -1.01
N ALA A 96 -3.95 -5.12 0.10
CA ALA A 96 -4.11 -3.69 0.35
C ALA A 96 -2.75 -2.97 0.40
N LEU A 97 -1.75 -3.56 1.08
CA LEU A 97 -0.38 -3.03 1.10
C LEU A 97 0.25 -3.02 -0.30
N HIS A 98 0.07 -4.06 -1.12
CA HIS A 98 0.57 -4.03 -2.50
C HIS A 98 -0.01 -2.88 -3.32
N VAL A 99 -1.32 -2.59 -3.20
CA VAL A 99 -1.95 -1.44 -3.87
C VAL A 99 -1.34 -0.12 -3.40
N LEU A 100 -1.11 0.04 -2.09
CA LEU A 100 -0.47 1.23 -1.52
C LEU A 100 1.00 1.36 -1.98
N CYS A 101 1.75 0.25 -2.01
CA CYS A 101 3.12 0.21 -2.52
C CYS A 101 3.19 0.60 -4.00
N ASN A 102 2.28 0.07 -4.84
CA ASN A 102 2.23 0.44 -6.26
C ASN A 102 1.97 1.93 -6.45
N THR A 103 1.11 2.51 -5.61
CA THR A 103 0.83 3.94 -5.62
C THR A 103 2.05 4.75 -5.20
N ALA A 104 2.74 4.37 -4.12
CA ALA A 104 3.97 5.02 -3.66
C ALA A 104 5.11 4.94 -4.68
N LYS A 105 5.22 3.83 -5.42
CA LYS A 105 6.21 3.64 -6.51
C LYS A 105 6.08 4.67 -7.63
N LYS A 106 4.95 5.38 -7.76
CA LYS A 106 4.76 6.44 -8.77
C LYS A 106 5.51 7.73 -8.45
N GLY A 107 6.05 7.87 -7.24
CA GLY A 107 6.99 8.94 -6.91
C GLY A 107 6.60 9.75 -5.66
N PRO A 108 7.41 10.76 -5.33
CA PRO A 108 7.31 11.51 -4.06
C PRO A 108 5.97 12.24 -3.89
N GLU A 109 5.37 12.78 -4.96
CA GLU A 109 4.06 13.42 -4.90
C GLU A 109 2.96 12.44 -4.46
N TYR A 110 3.01 11.19 -4.93
CA TYR A 110 2.08 10.14 -4.52
C TYR A 110 2.32 9.75 -3.06
N CYS A 111 3.58 9.63 -2.64
CA CYS A 111 3.94 9.40 -1.24
C CYS A 111 3.39 10.49 -0.31
N GLN A 112 3.47 11.76 -0.71
CA GLN A 112 2.94 12.89 0.06
C GLN A 112 1.41 12.83 0.15
N GLN A 113 0.72 12.50 -0.94
CA GLN A 113 -0.74 12.32 -0.89
C GLN A 113 -1.14 11.12 -0.02
N LEU A 114 -0.43 9.99 -0.12
CA LEU A 114 -0.65 8.82 0.77
C LEU A 114 -0.47 9.20 2.24
N HIS A 115 0.54 10.01 2.55
CA HIS A 115 0.75 10.57 3.88
C HIS A 115 -0.46 11.38 4.37
N GLN A 116 -0.93 12.33 3.55
CA GLN A 116 -2.11 13.15 3.86
C GLN A 116 -3.39 12.32 4.05
N LYS A 117 -3.46 11.11 3.49
CA LYS A 117 -4.58 10.17 3.67
C LYS A 117 -4.43 9.22 4.87
N GLY A 118 -3.41 9.40 5.70
CA GLY A 118 -3.24 8.68 6.97
C GLY A 118 -2.48 7.35 6.87
N VAL A 119 -1.81 7.07 5.75
CA VAL A 119 -1.04 5.82 5.56
C VAL A 119 0.06 5.67 6.61
N LEU A 120 0.69 6.76 7.05
CA LEU A 120 1.73 6.70 8.07
C LEU A 120 1.24 6.09 9.38
N SER A 121 0.07 6.54 9.86
CA SER A 121 -0.56 5.99 11.07
C SER A 121 -0.87 4.49 10.91
N ALA A 122 -1.35 4.10 9.72
CA ALA A 122 -1.62 2.71 9.43
C ALA A 122 -0.34 1.84 9.45
N LEU A 123 0.78 2.37 8.95
CA LEU A 123 2.08 1.70 8.99
C LEU A 123 2.57 1.44 10.42
N HIS A 124 2.32 2.35 11.36
CA HIS A 124 2.63 2.10 12.77
C HIS A 124 1.91 0.84 13.29
N THR A 125 0.68 0.58 12.84
CA THR A 125 -0.04 -0.63 13.23
C THR A 125 0.50 -1.87 12.51
N THR A 126 0.72 -1.81 11.20
CA THR A 126 1.14 -3.00 10.42
C THR A 126 2.56 -3.45 10.74
N LEU A 127 3.47 -2.53 11.06
CA LEU A 127 4.84 -2.84 11.49
C LEU A 127 4.90 -3.57 12.86
N ARG A 128 3.82 -3.56 13.65
CA ARG A 128 3.70 -4.31 14.91
C ARG A 128 3.06 -5.69 14.75
N MET A 129 2.61 -6.04 13.54
CA MET A 129 1.99 -7.33 13.28
C MET A 129 3.04 -8.45 13.26
N ALA A 130 2.60 -9.69 13.48
CA ALA A 130 3.51 -10.84 13.56
C ALA A 130 3.92 -11.42 12.18
N ASP A 131 3.22 -11.05 11.11
CA ASP A 131 3.43 -11.62 9.78
C ASP A 131 4.66 -10.96 9.10
N PRO A 132 5.74 -11.72 8.81
CA PRO A 132 6.95 -11.17 8.19
C PRO A 132 6.72 -10.53 6.82
N GLU A 133 5.77 -11.03 6.03
CA GLU A 133 5.46 -10.47 4.71
C GLU A 133 4.77 -9.10 4.84
N LEU A 134 3.88 -8.94 5.82
CA LEU A 134 3.28 -7.64 6.12
C LEU A 134 4.31 -6.64 6.62
N ILE A 135 5.20 -7.04 7.52
CA ILE A 135 6.28 -6.17 8.01
C ILE A 135 7.16 -5.76 6.83
N HIS A 136 7.52 -6.70 5.96
CA HIS A 136 8.32 -6.43 4.77
C HIS A 136 7.69 -5.35 3.87
N LEU A 137 6.44 -5.54 3.49
CA LEU A 137 5.71 -4.60 2.64
C LEU A 137 5.52 -3.25 3.33
N SER A 138 5.29 -3.25 4.64
CA SER A 138 5.18 -2.03 5.43
C SER A 138 6.49 -1.26 5.47
N LEU A 139 7.64 -1.95 5.60
CA LEU A 139 8.96 -1.33 5.54
C LEU A 139 9.27 -0.80 4.13
N GLU A 140 8.86 -1.50 3.07
CA GLU A 140 9.02 -1.01 1.69
C GLU A 140 8.21 0.27 1.45
N LEU A 141 6.94 0.28 1.89
CA LEU A 141 6.10 1.47 1.80
C LEU A 141 6.66 2.63 2.63
N LEU A 142 7.05 2.37 3.89
CA LEU A 142 7.68 3.37 4.76
C LEU A 142 8.93 3.96 4.10
N HIS A 143 9.82 3.11 3.58
CA HIS A 143 11.04 3.54 2.90
C HIS A 143 10.75 4.51 1.75
N MET A 144 9.81 4.17 0.87
CA MET A 144 9.44 5.06 -0.25
C MET A 144 8.86 6.39 0.23
N MET A 145 8.06 6.36 1.31
CA MET A 145 7.45 7.57 1.85
C MET A 145 8.48 8.50 2.52
N VAL A 146 9.38 7.97 3.36
CA VAL A 146 10.43 8.79 4.02
C VAL A 146 11.53 9.23 3.05
N ALA A 147 11.79 8.45 2.00
CA ALA A 147 12.70 8.85 0.93
C ALA A 147 12.12 9.97 0.07
N GLY A 148 10.79 10.01 -0.10
CA GLY A 148 10.09 11.01 -0.89
C GLY A 148 9.81 12.32 -0.15
N SER A 149 9.78 12.32 1.19
CA SER A 149 9.50 13.51 1.99
C SER A 149 10.14 13.44 3.38
N SER A 150 10.97 14.44 3.69
CA SER A 150 11.54 14.64 5.03
C SER A 150 10.48 14.92 6.09
N GLN A 151 9.37 15.55 5.72
CA GLN A 151 8.26 15.79 6.63
C GLN A 151 7.70 14.46 7.17
N VAL A 152 7.53 13.46 6.30
CA VAL A 152 7.07 12.12 6.70
C VAL A 152 8.06 11.47 7.66
N ALA A 153 9.37 11.61 7.41
CA ALA A 153 10.41 11.13 8.31
C ALA A 153 10.31 11.78 9.70
N CYS A 154 10.19 13.12 9.74
CA CYS A 154 10.01 13.87 11.00
C CYS A 154 8.75 13.46 11.76
N GLU A 155 7.62 13.29 11.07
CA GLU A 155 6.36 12.86 11.70
C GLU A 155 6.45 11.41 12.20
N PHE A 156 7.10 10.51 11.46
CA PHE A 156 7.32 9.14 11.88
C PHE A 156 8.14 9.08 13.18
N VAL A 157 9.19 9.90 13.29
CA VAL A 157 9.99 10.01 14.53
C VAL A 157 9.15 10.56 15.68
N LYS A 158 8.35 11.61 15.45
CA LYS A 158 7.45 12.18 16.47
C LYS A 158 6.43 11.17 17.00
N GLN A 159 6.06 10.17 16.20
CA GLN A 159 5.12 9.10 16.57
C GLN A 159 5.82 7.84 17.11
N GLU A 160 7.02 7.98 17.69
CA GLU A 160 7.81 6.87 18.26
C GLU A 160 8.19 5.79 17.22
N GLY A 161 8.32 6.19 15.95
CA GLY A 161 8.65 5.27 14.86
C GLY A 161 10.06 4.66 14.94
N ILE A 162 10.99 5.35 15.60
CA ILE A 162 12.36 4.83 15.83
C ILE A 162 12.31 3.55 16.66
N SER A 163 11.63 3.59 17.82
CA SER A 163 11.52 2.42 18.71
C SER A 163 10.83 1.24 18.03
N LEU A 164 9.93 1.50 17.07
CA LEU A 164 9.29 0.46 16.28
C LEU A 164 10.27 -0.23 15.32
N LEU A 165 11.13 0.53 14.64
CA LEU A 165 12.16 -0.03 13.77
C LEU A 165 13.26 -0.74 14.56
N GLU A 166 13.65 -0.22 15.72
CA GLU A 166 14.58 -0.89 16.64
C GLU A 166 14.00 -2.24 17.10
N ALA A 167 12.72 -2.30 17.48
CA ALA A 167 12.08 -3.56 17.83
C ALA A 167 12.13 -4.59 16.69
N ILE A 168 11.95 -4.16 15.44
CA ILE A 168 12.11 -5.02 14.25
C ILE A 168 13.57 -5.47 14.09
N GLN A 169 14.53 -4.55 14.26
CA GLN A 169 15.96 -4.85 14.18
C GLN A 169 16.39 -5.92 15.18
N TYR A 170 15.84 -5.96 16.40
CA TYR A 170 16.21 -6.96 17.40
C TYR A 170 15.42 -8.28 17.28
N ASN A 171 14.15 -8.22 16.88
CA ASN A 171 13.23 -9.36 17.00
C ASN A 171 12.85 -10.04 15.68
N SER A 172 13.29 -9.52 14.52
CA SER A 172 12.92 -10.03 13.21
C SER A 172 14.04 -10.79 12.51
N GLN A 173 13.71 -11.48 11.42
CA GLN A 173 14.66 -12.20 10.57
C GLN A 173 15.62 -11.24 9.84
N GLU A 174 16.79 -11.74 9.42
CA GLU A 174 17.89 -10.94 8.85
C GLU A 174 17.45 -9.96 7.76
N GLY A 175 16.62 -10.40 6.80
CA GLY A 175 16.15 -9.53 5.72
C GLY A 175 15.34 -8.31 6.20
N LEU A 176 14.56 -8.46 7.27
CA LEU A 176 13.79 -7.36 7.87
C LEU A 176 14.70 -6.45 8.70
N ARG A 177 15.67 -7.03 9.43
CA ARG A 177 16.66 -6.27 10.21
C ARG A 177 17.46 -5.34 9.32
N ILE A 178 18.04 -5.86 8.22
CA ILE A 178 18.83 -5.06 7.27
C ILE A 178 18.02 -3.88 6.74
N ARG A 179 16.75 -4.10 6.38
CA ARG A 179 15.87 -3.02 5.89
C ARG A 179 15.55 -1.99 6.97
N ALA A 180 15.23 -2.43 8.19
CA ALA A 180 14.95 -1.52 9.30
C ALA A 180 16.17 -0.65 9.63
N THR A 181 17.36 -1.26 9.73
CA THR A 181 18.64 -0.55 9.93
C THR A 181 18.90 0.45 8.81
N PHE A 182 18.69 0.06 7.55
CA PHE A 182 18.88 0.95 6.42
C PHE A 182 17.96 2.18 6.50
N ILE A 183 16.70 2.02 6.87
CA ILE A 183 15.76 3.14 7.02
C ILE A 183 16.21 4.07 8.15
N LEU A 184 16.58 3.50 9.30
CA LEU A 184 17.06 4.24 10.47
C LEU A 184 18.28 5.12 10.12
N ASP A 185 19.32 4.51 9.56
CA ASP A 185 20.59 5.19 9.29
C ASP A 185 20.45 6.24 8.20
N ARG A 186 19.71 5.92 7.13
CA ARG A 186 19.67 6.75 5.92
C ARG A 186 18.72 7.93 6.03
N TYR A 187 17.61 7.79 6.74
CA TYR A 187 16.50 8.76 6.71
C TYR A 187 16.13 9.33 8.09
N LEU A 188 16.39 8.58 9.17
CA LEU A 188 15.91 8.94 10.51
C LEU A 188 17.03 9.35 11.48
N SER A 189 18.27 9.45 11.01
CA SER A 189 19.39 9.89 11.84
C SER A 189 19.26 11.37 12.21
N PRO A 190 19.69 11.79 13.42
CA PRO A 190 19.53 13.18 13.89
C PRO A 190 20.15 14.22 12.96
N GLN A 191 21.24 13.86 12.26
CA GLN A 191 21.90 14.72 11.29
C GLN A 191 21.04 14.95 10.03
N VAL A 192 20.29 13.93 9.60
CA VAL A 192 19.39 14.05 8.44
C VAL A 192 18.17 14.91 8.80
N LEU A 193 17.60 14.71 9.98
CA LEU A 193 16.43 15.46 10.44
C LEU A 193 16.76 16.93 10.75
N ALA A 194 17.95 17.23 11.28
CA ALA A 194 18.38 18.60 11.57
C ALA A 194 18.62 19.47 10.31
N ASN A 195 18.87 18.85 9.16
CA ASN A 195 19.13 19.55 7.89
C ASN A 195 17.86 19.77 7.05
N THR A 196 16.67 19.46 7.58
CA THR A 196 15.42 19.61 6.85
C THR A 196 14.86 21.02 7.07
N PRO A 197 14.64 21.81 6.00
CA PRO A 197 14.09 23.15 6.14
C PRO A 197 12.70 23.06 6.77
N VAL A 198 12.48 23.84 7.82
CA VAL A 198 11.16 24.07 8.39
C VAL A 198 10.45 25.02 7.42
N GLU A 199 9.63 24.48 6.53
CA GLU A 199 8.63 25.27 5.80
C GLU A 199 7.46 25.62 6.72
#